data_AF-A0A2V8LQG3-F1
#
_entry.id   AF-A0A2V8LQG3-F1
#
_cell.length_a   1.000
_cell.length_b   1.000
_cell.length_c   1.000
_cell.angle_alpha   90.00
_cell.angle_beta   90.00
_cell.angle_gamma   90.00
#
_symmetry.space_group_name_H-M   'P 1'
#
loop_
_entity.id
_entity.type
_entity.pdbx_description
1 polymer ?
#
loop_
_entity_poly.entity_id
_entity_poly.type
_entity_poly.pdbx_seq_one_letter_code
_entity_poly.pdbx_strand_id
1 'polypeptide(L)'
;WIYGAAVGSYGVTMTIRANETPCLRCVFPEAPPAASAPTCDTAGVIMPIISIVAAVQVSEALKLLTGHPEDLHNSLMQFDVWRNEWRRISLGDRAPDCQTCGQRQFETLETNNREFAAILCGRQAVQISPAQPARVDLAALGQKLQPVGEVKGNDYLLRFRTGDYELTVFQDARSIIRGTDDIATARS
;
A
#
# COMPACT_ATOMS: atom_id res chain seq x y z
N TRP A 1 13.91 -3.28 -6.14
CA TRP A 1 12.99 -2.20 -5.75
C TRP A 1 13.41 -1.67 -4.39
N ILE A 2 13.03 -0.45 -4.02
CA ILE A 2 13.49 0.18 -2.78
C ILE A 2 12.26 0.39 -1.89
N TYR A 3 12.20 -0.36 -0.79
CA TYR A 3 11.12 -0.30 0.19
C TYR A 3 11.24 0.96 1.05
N GLY A 4 10.08 1.53 1.39
CA GLY A 4 9.95 2.67 2.29
C GLY A 4 8.60 2.60 3.01
N ALA A 5 8.60 2.92 4.30
CA ALA A 5 7.38 3.07 5.09
C ALA A 5 7.59 4.11 6.20
N ALA A 6 6.51 4.74 6.65
CA ALA A 6 6.55 5.72 7.74
C ALA A 6 5.21 5.81 8.49
N VAL A 7 5.28 6.06 9.80
CA VAL A 7 4.14 6.32 10.68
C VAL A 7 4.60 7.13 11.90
N GLY A 8 3.82 8.13 12.33
CA GLY A 8 4.23 9.06 13.38
C GLY A 8 5.53 9.78 13.00
N SER A 9 6.56 9.66 13.85
CA SER A 9 7.94 10.12 13.61
C SER A 9 8.88 9.03 13.08
N TYR A 10 8.39 7.81 12.91
CA TYR A 10 9.19 6.64 12.58
C TYR A 10 9.13 6.32 11.09
N GLY A 11 10.25 5.89 10.52
CA GLY A 11 10.30 5.45 9.14
C GLY A 11 11.38 4.41 8.90
N VAL A 12 11.23 3.66 7.83
CA VAL A 12 12.14 2.58 7.46
C VAL A 12 12.40 2.57 5.97
N THR A 13 13.57 2.08 5.56
CA THR A 13 13.89 1.80 4.16
C THR A 13 14.79 0.59 4.00
N MET A 14 14.61 -0.12 2.89
CA MET A 14 15.40 -1.29 2.52
C MET A 14 15.51 -1.42 1.01
N THR A 15 16.74 -1.46 0.48
CA THR A 15 16.98 -1.77 -0.93
C THR A 15 16.91 -3.29 -1.14
N ILE A 16 16.02 -3.74 -2.02
CA ILE A 16 15.80 -5.16 -2.33
C ILE A 16 16.18 -5.44 -3.77
N ARG A 17 17.23 -6.24 -3.95
CA ARG A 17 17.74 -6.70 -5.26
C ARG A 17 17.38 -8.16 -5.44
N ALA A 18 16.59 -8.44 -6.47
CA ALA A 18 16.09 -9.79 -6.74
C ALA A 18 17.26 -10.76 -6.92
N ASN A 19 17.16 -11.94 -6.32
CA ASN A 19 18.18 -13.00 -6.32
C ASN A 19 19.53 -12.65 -5.67
N GLU A 20 19.68 -11.44 -5.11
CA GLU A 20 20.95 -10.98 -4.52
C GLU A 20 20.81 -10.69 -3.02
N THR A 21 19.78 -9.94 -2.63
CA THR A 21 19.56 -9.59 -1.21
C THR A 21 18.36 -10.35 -0.65
N PRO A 22 18.21 -10.42 0.68
CA PRO A 22 16.97 -10.86 1.31
C PRO A 22 15.77 -10.04 0.81
N CYS A 23 14.63 -10.71 0.62
CA CYS A 23 13.36 -10.01 0.41
C CYS A 23 12.70 -9.69 1.76
N LEU A 24 11.60 -8.93 1.75
CA LEU A 24 10.86 -8.65 3.00
C LEU A 24 10.44 -9.93 3.74
N ARG A 25 10.07 -11.01 3.04
CA ARG A 25 9.72 -12.30 3.66
C ARG A 25 10.92 -12.99 4.31
N CYS A 26 12.15 -12.73 3.87
CA CYS A 26 13.34 -13.22 4.56
C CYS A 26 13.54 -12.50 5.90
N VAL A 27 13.25 -11.20 5.95
CA VAL A 27 13.43 -10.36 7.15
C VAL A 27 12.25 -10.51 8.12
N PHE A 28 11.05 -10.64 7.58
CA PHE A 28 9.78 -10.80 8.28
C PHE A 28 9.05 -12.05 7.74
N PRO A 29 9.40 -13.26 8.24
CA PRO A 29 8.83 -14.52 7.76
C PRO A 29 7.31 -14.56 7.84
N GLU A 30 6.72 -13.99 8.89
CA GLU A 30 5.27 -13.84 9.02
C GLU A 30 4.91 -12.37 8.95
N ALA A 31 3.81 -12.06 8.27
CA ALA A 31 3.30 -10.70 8.27
C ALA A 31 2.77 -10.40 9.69
N PRO A 32 3.14 -9.27 10.30
CA PRO A 32 2.59 -8.90 11.60
C PRO A 32 1.06 -8.78 11.49
N PRO A 33 0.30 -9.09 12.55
CA PRO A 33 -1.15 -8.93 12.55
C PRO A 33 -1.54 -7.50 12.14
N ALA A 34 -2.56 -7.32 11.30
CA ALA A 34 -2.94 -5.99 10.80
C ALA A 34 -3.25 -4.97 11.92
N ALA A 35 -3.70 -5.45 13.09
CA ALA A 35 -3.99 -4.62 14.26
C ALA A 35 -2.75 -4.28 15.13
N SER A 36 -1.57 -4.83 14.82
CA SER A 36 -0.39 -4.72 15.69
C SER A 36 0.45 -3.46 15.47
N ALA A 37 0.21 -2.72 14.38
CA ALA A 37 0.93 -1.49 14.07
C ALA A 37 -0.03 -0.29 13.98
N PRO A 38 0.36 0.90 14.48
CA PRO A 38 -0.41 2.11 14.25
C PRO A 38 -0.48 2.41 12.74
N THR A 39 -1.57 3.05 12.34
CA THR A 39 -1.78 3.49 10.95
C THR A 39 -1.52 5.00 10.85
N CYS A 40 -1.40 5.50 9.61
CA CYS A 40 -1.36 6.94 9.37
C CYS A 40 -2.60 7.67 9.91
N ASP A 41 -3.71 6.95 10.09
CA ASP A 41 -4.97 7.49 10.60
C ASP A 41 -4.97 7.58 12.14
N THR A 42 -4.37 6.61 12.83
CA THR A 42 -4.34 6.57 14.30
C THR A 42 -3.16 7.30 14.92
N ALA A 43 -1.98 7.26 14.29
CA ALA A 43 -0.77 7.90 14.81
C ALA A 43 -0.36 9.17 14.05
N GLY A 44 -1.02 9.49 12.93
CA GLY A 44 -0.58 10.54 12.03
C GLY A 44 0.76 10.22 11.36
N VAL A 45 1.26 11.17 10.57
CA VAL A 45 2.62 11.14 10.02
C VAL A 45 3.15 12.56 9.96
N ILE A 46 4.33 12.82 10.52
CA ILE A 46 4.94 14.15 10.43
C ILE A 46 5.77 14.27 9.15
N MET A 47 5.65 15.39 8.45
CA MET A 47 6.31 15.60 7.16
C MET A 47 7.84 15.39 7.15
N PRO A 48 8.60 15.71 8.23
CA PRO A 48 10.04 15.46 8.25
C PRO A 48 10.42 13.99 8.05
N ILE A 49 9.67 13.03 8.61
CA ILE A 49 10.02 11.61 8.43
C ILE A 49 9.80 11.15 6.98
N ILE A 50 8.75 11.64 6.32
CA ILE A 50 8.52 11.38 4.90
C ILE A 50 9.68 11.90 4.06
N SER A 51 10.15 13.11 4.35
CA SER A 51 11.26 13.74 3.62
C SER A 51 12.55 12.93 3.75
N ILE A 52 12.86 12.42 4.95
CA ILE A 52 14.05 11.60 5.18
C ILE A 52 13.95 10.25 4.46
N VAL A 53 12.84 9.53 4.64
CA VAL A 53 12.66 8.21 4.00
C VAL A 53 12.76 8.36 2.48
N ALA A 54 12.06 9.35 1.90
CA ALA A 54 12.12 9.60 0.46
C ALA A 54 13.53 9.97 -0.02
N ALA A 55 14.24 10.85 0.70
CA ALA A 55 15.61 11.24 0.34
C ALA A 55 16.57 10.04 0.32
N VAL A 56 16.47 9.14 1.30
CA VAL A 56 17.28 7.92 1.34
C VAL A 56 16.90 6.96 0.22
N GLN A 57 15.60 6.75 -0.03
CA GLN A 57 15.14 5.90 -1.14
C GLN A 57 15.65 6.42 -2.50
N VAL A 58 15.56 7.73 -2.73
CA VAL A 58 16.06 8.37 -3.96
C VAL A 58 17.57 8.22 -4.07
N SER A 59 18.30 8.37 -2.97
CA SER A 59 19.76 8.18 -2.96
C SER A 59 20.15 6.75 -3.35
N GLU A 60 19.46 5.73 -2.83
CA GLU A 60 19.69 4.33 -3.23
C GLU A 60 19.33 4.08 -4.69
N ALA A 61 18.26 4.72 -5.19
CA ALA A 61 17.88 4.64 -6.60
C ALA A 61 18.97 5.25 -7.49
N LEU A 62 19.52 6.41 -7.11
CA LEU A 62 20.59 7.06 -7.86
C LEU A 62 21.86 6.21 -7.90
N LYS A 63 22.24 5.55 -6.81
CA LYS A 63 23.37 4.59 -6.79
C LYS A 63 23.15 3.46 -7.78
N LEU A 64 21.97 2.84 -7.79
CA LEU A 64 21.63 1.80 -8.77
C LEU A 64 21.68 2.30 -10.21
N LEU A 65 21.08 3.47 -10.48
CA LEU A 65 20.99 4.03 -11.83
C LEU A 65 22.33 4.50 -12.38
N THR A 66 23.25 4.92 -11.50
CA THR A 66 24.60 5.35 -11.88
C THR A 66 25.61 4.21 -11.88
N GLY A 67 25.21 2.98 -11.56
CA GLY A 67 26.07 1.80 -11.62
C GLY A 67 26.97 1.59 -10.40
N HIS A 68 26.57 2.08 -9.23
CA HIS A 68 27.30 1.94 -7.95
C HIS A 68 26.54 1.09 -6.92
N PRO A 69 26.18 -0.18 -7.23
CA PRO A 69 25.42 -1.04 -6.31
C PRO A 69 26.19 -1.41 -5.02
N GLU A 70 27.52 -1.32 -5.02
CA GLU A 70 28.39 -1.54 -3.86
C GLU A 70 28.19 -0.47 -2.76
N ASP A 71 27.75 0.73 -3.14
CA ASP A 71 27.53 1.85 -2.22
C ASP A 71 26.16 1.80 -1.52
N LEU A 72 25.32 0.81 -1.81
CA LEU A 72 24.02 0.64 -1.17
C LEU A 72 24.16 0.39 0.33
N HIS A 73 23.18 0.84 1.11
CA HIS A 73 23.28 0.74 2.57
C HIS A 73 23.16 -0.70 3.11
N ASN A 74 22.71 -1.65 2.29
CA ASN A 74 22.66 -3.11 2.56
C ASN A 74 22.13 -3.49 3.97
N SER A 75 21.12 -2.77 4.42
CA SER A 75 20.56 -2.86 5.78
C SER A 75 19.05 -2.63 5.76
N LEU A 76 18.35 -2.97 6.83
CA LEU A 76 17.07 -2.34 7.15
C LEU A 76 17.40 -1.07 7.94
N MET A 77 17.29 0.09 7.30
CA MET A 77 17.50 1.38 7.97
C MET A 77 16.22 1.84 8.64
N GLN A 78 16.31 2.31 9.87
CA GLN A 78 15.22 2.86 10.66
C GLN A 78 15.59 4.27 11.13
N PHE A 79 14.59 5.14 11.15
CA PHE A 79 14.71 6.52 11.57
C PHE A 79 13.60 6.83 12.58
N ASP A 80 13.94 7.58 13.63
CA ASP A 80 12.98 8.28 14.47
C ASP A 80 13.42 9.75 14.56
N VAL A 81 12.69 10.63 13.88
CA VAL A 81 13.03 12.06 13.85
C VAL A 81 12.69 12.78 15.14
N TRP A 82 11.81 12.21 15.98
CA TRP A 82 11.46 12.81 17.26
C TRP A 82 12.54 12.57 18.30
N ARG A 83 13.12 11.37 18.30
CA ARG A 83 14.24 11.00 19.19
C ARG A 83 15.61 11.27 18.58
N ASN A 84 15.67 11.69 17.32
CA ASN A 84 16.90 11.82 16.54
C ASN A 84 17.71 10.52 16.45
N GLU A 85 17.02 9.38 16.34
CA GLU A 85 17.65 8.06 16.28
C GLU A 85 17.72 7.53 14.85
N TRP A 86 18.88 6.96 14.52
CA TRP A 86 19.18 6.36 13.23
C TRP A 86 19.79 4.98 13.48
N ARG A 87 19.10 3.93 13.05
CA ARG A 87 19.52 2.55 13.29
C ARG A 87 19.69 1.83 11.96
N ARG A 88 20.78 1.08 11.83
CA ARG A 88 21.01 0.15 10.72
C ARG A 88 20.97 -1.26 11.27
N ILE A 89 20.02 -2.05 10.82
CA ILE A 89 19.97 -3.47 11.13
C ILE A 89 20.58 -4.20 9.94
N SER A 90 21.66 -4.95 10.19
CA SER A 90 22.28 -5.75 9.14
C SER A 90 21.28 -6.75 8.60
N LEU A 91 21.21 -6.84 7.27
CA LEU A 91 20.50 -7.94 6.64
C LEU A 91 21.39 -9.19 6.76
N GLY A 92 20.79 -10.32 7.11
CA GLY A 92 21.46 -11.62 6.91
C GLY A 92 21.49 -11.98 5.44
N ASP A 93 21.87 -13.22 5.14
CA ASP A 93 21.80 -13.72 3.78
C ASP A 93 20.36 -13.99 3.33
N ARG A 94 20.15 -14.01 2.01
CA ARG A 94 18.88 -14.47 1.44
C ARG A 94 18.64 -15.91 1.87
N ALA A 95 17.55 -16.14 2.61
CA ALA A 95 17.13 -17.49 3.01
C ALA A 95 16.85 -18.37 1.77
N PRO A 96 17.56 -19.51 1.58
CA PRO A 96 17.39 -20.37 0.41
C PRO A 96 15.98 -20.98 0.28
N ASP A 97 15.36 -21.26 1.41
CA ASP A 97 14.04 -21.86 1.57
C ASP A 97 12.90 -20.84 1.67
N CYS A 98 13.20 -19.53 1.54
CA CYS A 98 12.18 -18.48 1.59
C CYS A 98 11.07 -18.75 0.58
N GLN A 99 9.83 -18.86 1.05
CA GLN A 99 8.66 -19.15 0.21
C GLN A 99 8.54 -18.17 -0.97
N THR A 100 8.79 -16.87 -0.73
CA THR A 100 8.64 -15.84 -1.76
C THR A 100 9.84 -15.77 -2.71
N CYS A 101 11.05 -15.40 -2.25
CA CYS A 101 12.17 -15.20 -3.16
C CYS A 101 12.96 -16.48 -3.50
N GLY A 102 12.82 -17.53 -2.68
CA GLY A 102 13.43 -18.85 -2.86
C GLY A 102 12.55 -19.77 -3.70
N GLN A 103 11.38 -20.09 -3.19
CA GLN A 103 10.45 -21.05 -3.80
C GLN A 103 9.50 -20.43 -4.83
N ARG A 104 9.52 -19.09 -4.97
CA ARG A 104 8.68 -18.33 -5.92
C ARG A 104 7.17 -18.54 -5.72
N GLN A 105 6.75 -18.76 -4.49
CA GLN A 105 5.35 -18.82 -4.10
C GLN A 105 4.86 -17.42 -3.76
N PHE A 106 3.86 -16.94 -4.51
CA PHE A 106 3.33 -15.59 -4.36
C PHE A 106 1.86 -15.65 -3.94
N GLU A 107 1.58 -16.09 -2.72
CA GLU A 107 0.22 -16.28 -2.19
C GLU A 107 -0.72 -15.10 -2.46
N THR A 108 -0.23 -13.86 -2.32
CA THR A 108 -1.02 -12.63 -2.56
C THR A 108 -1.31 -12.37 -4.04
N LEU A 109 -0.50 -12.90 -4.97
CA LEU A 109 -0.76 -12.85 -6.41
C LEU A 109 -1.60 -14.07 -6.87
N GLU A 110 -1.46 -15.20 -6.19
CA GLU A 110 -2.09 -16.48 -6.50
C GLU A 110 -3.46 -16.66 -5.85
N THR A 111 -3.89 -15.73 -4.99
CA THR A 111 -5.22 -15.78 -4.36
C THR A 111 -6.28 -15.66 -5.45
N ASN A 112 -6.73 -16.81 -5.92
CA ASN A 112 -7.93 -16.97 -6.71
C ASN A 112 -9.11 -16.36 -5.93
N ASN A 113 -9.74 -15.35 -6.53
CA ASN A 113 -11.17 -15.14 -6.39
C ASN A 113 -11.67 -14.63 -5.01
N ARG A 114 -10.91 -13.82 -4.28
CA ARG A 114 -11.44 -13.11 -3.11
C ARG A 114 -11.59 -11.63 -3.39
N GLU A 115 -12.80 -11.12 -3.18
CA GLU A 115 -13.07 -9.69 -3.16
C GLU A 115 -12.17 -9.04 -2.10
N PHE A 116 -11.38 -8.07 -2.52
CA PHE A 116 -10.42 -7.39 -1.67
C PHE A 116 -11.02 -6.09 -1.16
N ALA A 117 -11.17 -5.99 0.16
CA ALA A 117 -11.57 -4.76 0.84
C ALA A 117 -10.39 -4.20 1.64
N ALA A 118 -10.07 -2.92 1.44
CA ALA A 118 -9.00 -2.23 2.16
C ALA A 118 -9.46 -0.85 2.64
N ILE A 119 -9.21 -0.57 3.92
CA ILE A 119 -9.42 0.75 4.50
C ILE A 119 -8.30 1.68 4.00
N LEU A 120 -8.69 2.81 3.42
CA LEU A 120 -7.78 3.85 2.93
C LEU A 120 -7.52 4.84 4.07
N CYS A 121 -6.45 4.59 4.82
CA CYS A 121 -6.04 5.40 5.96
C CYS A 121 -6.06 6.91 5.65
N GLY A 122 -6.60 7.74 6.54
CA GLY A 122 -6.67 9.19 6.40
C GLY A 122 -7.75 9.68 5.42
N ARG A 123 -8.64 8.79 4.94
CA ARG A 123 -9.67 9.14 3.95
C ARG A 123 -11.09 8.78 4.35
N GLN A 124 -11.28 8.19 5.54
CA GLN A 124 -12.55 7.64 6.02
C GLN A 124 -13.26 6.85 4.91
N ALA A 125 -12.55 5.89 4.32
CA ALA A 125 -12.97 5.26 3.08
C ALA A 125 -12.50 3.81 2.96
N VAL A 126 -13.34 2.98 2.36
CA VAL A 126 -13.04 1.58 2.05
C VAL A 126 -12.97 1.42 0.53
N GLN A 127 -11.87 0.85 0.03
CA GLN A 127 -11.78 0.37 -1.34
C GLN A 127 -12.23 -1.08 -1.38
N ILE A 128 -13.19 -1.39 -2.27
CA ILE A 128 -13.63 -2.74 -2.59
C ILE A 128 -13.20 -3.05 -4.03
N SER A 129 -12.51 -4.16 -4.22
CA SER A 129 -12.08 -4.64 -5.54
C SER A 129 -12.68 -6.02 -5.79
N PRO A 130 -13.30 -6.25 -6.96
CA PRO A 130 -14.02 -7.49 -7.23
C PRO A 130 -13.07 -8.70 -7.24
N ALA A 131 -13.61 -9.87 -6.89
CA ALA A 131 -12.87 -11.14 -6.93
C ALA A 131 -12.42 -11.54 -8.35
N GLN A 132 -13.21 -11.15 -9.35
CA GLN A 132 -12.94 -11.40 -10.77
C GLN A 132 -12.89 -10.07 -11.52
N PRO A 133 -12.04 -9.94 -12.55
CA PRO A 133 -12.11 -8.82 -13.47
C PRO A 133 -13.53 -8.68 -14.02
N ALA A 134 -14.18 -7.59 -13.66
CA ALA A 134 -15.50 -7.23 -14.17
C ALA A 134 -15.41 -5.88 -14.87
N ARG A 135 -16.26 -5.65 -15.86
CA ARG A 135 -16.42 -4.34 -16.48
C ARG A 135 -17.79 -3.77 -16.15
N VAL A 136 -17.80 -2.53 -15.70
CA VAL A 136 -19.02 -1.77 -15.43
C VAL A 136 -19.25 -0.79 -16.55
N ASP A 137 -20.46 -0.82 -17.12
CA ASP A 137 -20.94 0.27 -17.96
C ASP A 137 -21.26 1.47 -17.05
N LEU A 138 -20.33 2.40 -16.97
CA LEU A 138 -20.44 3.58 -16.12
C LEU A 138 -21.59 4.51 -16.55
N ALA A 139 -21.91 4.57 -17.85
CA ALA A 139 -23.01 5.41 -18.32
C ALA A 139 -24.35 4.83 -17.87
N ALA A 140 -24.54 3.51 -18.04
CA ALA A 140 -25.74 2.81 -17.58
C ALA A 140 -25.87 2.85 -16.05
N LEU A 141 -24.76 2.68 -15.31
CA LEU A 141 -24.75 2.82 -13.86
C LEU A 141 -25.14 4.23 -13.42
N GLY A 142 -24.60 5.25 -14.07
CA GLY A 142 -24.91 6.65 -13.78
C GLY A 142 -26.38 6.97 -13.95
N GLN A 143 -27.00 6.51 -15.05
CA GLN A 143 -28.44 6.68 -15.30
C GLN A 143 -29.29 6.04 -14.21
N LYS A 144 -28.89 4.87 -13.69
CA LYS A 144 -29.60 4.19 -12.60
C LYS A 144 -29.51 4.92 -11.26
N LEU A 145 -28.38 5.58 -10.98
CA LEU A 145 -28.12 6.25 -9.70
C LEU A 145 -28.60 7.71 -9.67
N GLN A 146 -28.78 8.33 -10.83
CA GLN A 146 -29.22 9.72 -10.96
C GLN A 146 -30.51 10.09 -10.20
N PRO A 147 -31.52 9.19 -10.04
CA PRO A 147 -32.73 9.50 -9.28
C PRO A 147 -32.52 9.61 -7.76
N VAL A 148 -31.44 9.02 -7.22
CA VAL A 148 -31.24 8.86 -5.78
C VAL A 148 -30.02 9.64 -5.23
N GLY A 149 -29.38 10.47 -6.05
CA GLY A 149 -28.27 11.31 -5.63
C GLY A 149 -27.55 12.03 -6.77
N GLU A 150 -26.45 12.70 -6.43
CA GLU A 150 -25.65 13.44 -7.41
C GLU A 150 -24.67 12.49 -8.11
N VAL A 151 -24.72 12.45 -9.44
CA VAL A 151 -23.84 11.63 -10.27
C VAL A 151 -22.94 12.53 -11.13
N LYS A 152 -21.63 12.27 -11.10
CA LYS A 152 -20.63 12.89 -11.98
C LYS A 152 -19.68 11.80 -12.47
N GLY A 153 -19.37 11.75 -13.76
CA GLY A 153 -18.49 10.71 -14.28
C GLY A 153 -17.86 11.08 -15.60
N ASN A 154 -16.89 10.26 -16.01
CA ASN A 154 -16.30 10.23 -17.33
C ASN A 154 -16.14 8.77 -17.76
N ASP A 155 -15.44 8.53 -18.87
CA ASP A 155 -15.26 7.19 -19.38
C ASP A 155 -14.53 6.26 -18.41
N TYR A 156 -13.71 6.76 -17.49
CA TYR A 156 -12.86 5.94 -16.61
C TYR A 156 -13.43 5.72 -15.21
N LEU A 157 -14.24 6.65 -14.71
CA LEU A 157 -14.82 6.59 -13.38
C LEU A 157 -16.19 7.27 -13.30
N LEU A 158 -17.00 6.79 -12.36
CA LEU A 158 -18.26 7.38 -11.94
C LEU A 158 -18.20 7.69 -10.46
N ARG A 159 -18.51 8.94 -10.09
CA ARG A 159 -18.69 9.39 -8.72
C ARG A 159 -20.18 9.61 -8.45
N PHE A 160 -20.67 8.99 -7.39
CA PHE A 160 -22.04 9.09 -6.93
C PHE A 160 -22.03 9.54 -5.47
N ARG A 161 -22.85 10.53 -5.13
CA ARG A 161 -22.97 11.06 -3.77
C ARG A 161 -24.42 10.96 -3.31
N THR A 162 -24.63 10.35 -2.15
CA THR A 162 -25.95 10.24 -1.50
C THR A 162 -25.80 10.29 0.02
N GLY A 163 -26.56 11.17 0.67
CA GLY A 163 -26.40 11.44 2.10
C GLY A 163 -24.96 11.77 2.47
N ASP A 164 -24.43 11.03 3.45
CA ASP A 164 -23.06 11.16 3.97
C ASP A 164 -22.03 10.33 3.22
N TYR A 165 -22.44 9.59 2.18
CA TYR A 165 -21.58 8.67 1.44
C TYR A 165 -21.24 9.20 0.04
N GLU A 166 -19.98 8.98 -0.35
CA GLU A 166 -19.52 9.18 -1.73
C GLU A 166 -18.90 7.88 -2.26
N LEU A 167 -19.46 7.37 -3.35
CA LEU A 167 -18.98 6.19 -4.05
C LEU A 167 -18.26 6.61 -5.32
N THR A 168 -17.02 6.17 -5.51
CA THR A 168 -16.30 6.27 -6.78
C THR A 168 -16.14 4.87 -7.36
N VAL A 169 -16.79 4.59 -8.48
CA VAL A 169 -16.74 3.31 -9.21
C VAL A 169 -15.87 3.47 -10.45
N PHE A 170 -14.92 2.58 -10.63
CA PHE A 170 -14.05 2.52 -11.80
C PHE A 170 -14.58 1.53 -12.83
N GLN A 171 -14.16 1.65 -14.09
CA GLN A 171 -14.56 0.73 -15.17
C GLN A 171 -14.28 -0.75 -14.84
N ASP A 172 -13.25 -1.04 -14.06
CA ASP A 172 -12.86 -2.39 -13.63
C ASP A 172 -13.63 -2.89 -12.40
N ALA A 173 -14.76 -2.25 -12.09
CA ALA A 173 -15.65 -2.49 -10.95
C ALA A 173 -15.01 -2.26 -9.57
N ARG A 174 -13.76 -1.79 -9.49
CA ARG A 174 -13.23 -1.28 -8.21
C ARG A 174 -14.09 -0.11 -7.76
N SER A 175 -14.33 -0.05 -6.46
CA SER A 175 -15.16 0.97 -5.85
C SER A 175 -14.45 1.54 -4.63
N ILE A 176 -14.52 2.85 -4.43
CA ILE A 176 -14.08 3.52 -3.21
C ILE A 176 -15.31 4.14 -2.57
N ILE A 177 -15.63 3.72 -1.37
CA ILE A 177 -16.77 4.20 -0.58
C ILE A 177 -16.21 5.09 0.52
N ARG A 178 -16.44 6.40 0.43
CA ARG A 178 -16.12 7.37 1.47
C ARG A 178 -17.32 7.57 2.39
N GLY A 179 -17.02 7.88 3.66
CA GLY A 179 -18.02 8.06 4.73
C GLY A 179 -18.07 6.89 5.72
N THR A 180 -17.21 5.88 5.57
CA THR A 180 -17.10 4.75 6.50
C THR A 180 -15.71 4.12 6.46
N ASP A 181 -15.28 3.59 7.61
CA ASP A 181 -14.12 2.69 7.74
C ASP A 181 -14.54 1.24 8.06
N ASP A 182 -15.85 1.00 8.17
CA ASP A 182 -16.41 -0.34 8.35
C ASP A 182 -16.67 -1.01 7.00
N ILE A 183 -16.02 -2.15 6.79
CA ILE A 183 -16.12 -2.93 5.55
C ILE A 183 -17.54 -3.47 5.36
N ALA A 184 -18.27 -3.81 6.43
CA ALA A 184 -19.63 -4.32 6.29
C ALA A 184 -20.58 -3.23 5.77
N THR A 185 -20.50 -2.02 6.34
CA THR A 185 -21.22 -0.82 5.87
C THR A 185 -20.82 -0.43 4.45
N ALA A 186 -19.54 -0.53 4.09
CA ALA A 186 -19.09 -0.23 2.73
C ALA A 186 -19.66 -1.20 1.66
N ARG A 187 -20.10 -2.40 2.07
CA ARG A 187 -20.66 -3.43 1.19
C ARG A 187 -22.18 -3.38 1.04
N SER A 188 -22.88 -2.75 1.99
CA SER A 188 -24.35 -2.74 2.05
C SER A 188 -25.00 -1.78 1.06
#